data_AF-A0A349YBZ1-F1
#
_entry.id   AF-A0A349YBZ1-F1
#
_cell.length_a   1.000
_cell.length_b   1.000
_cell.length_c   1.000
_cell.angle_alpha   90.00
_cell.angle_beta   90.00
_cell.angle_gamma   90.00
#
_symmetry.space_group_name_H-M   'P 1'
#
loop_
_entity.id
_entity.type
_entity.pdbx_description
1 polymer ?
#
loop_
_entity_poly.entity_id
_entity_poly.type
_entity_poly.pdbx_seq_one_letter_code
_entity_poly.pdbx_strand_id
1 'polypeptide(L)'
;SEVSKINRLNVGDELTVSSDLMRVLKLSCEVSKLSGGVFNISPMSMVDGDVLELNANERIRRVQNGPIDLGGIAKGYAVDQAVEYLKGANVGSAYVNAGGDVRSFGQPHKIFVRHPTEPNKSVASVSLHNNALATSANYYEEINADQSGLIVYPKTGQRATSGASVSVMAPTCMVADALTKCMLMLKEKADLLLHQFDARGFLVHGNQVTSFPKKNQ
;
A
#
# COMPACT_ATOMS: atom_id res chain seq x y z
N SER A 1 5.80 -14.24 -13.97
CA SER A 1 6.43 -13.84 -12.70
C SER A 1 6.21 -14.94 -11.66
N GLU A 2 6.78 -14.82 -10.45
CA GLU A 2 6.47 -15.73 -9.33
C GLU A 2 4.98 -15.66 -8.96
N VAL A 3 4.36 -14.47 -8.93
CA VAL A 3 2.91 -14.30 -8.73
C VAL A 3 2.10 -15.12 -9.72
N SER A 4 2.49 -15.16 -11.01
CA SER A 4 1.82 -16.00 -12.01
C SER A 4 1.95 -17.50 -11.71
N LYS A 5 3.06 -17.95 -11.11
CA LYS A 5 3.23 -19.35 -10.70
C LYS A 5 2.31 -19.67 -9.53
N ILE A 6 2.22 -18.79 -8.54
CA ILE A 6 1.32 -18.92 -7.40
C ILE A 6 -0.14 -19.03 -7.86
N ASN A 7 -0.56 -18.17 -8.79
CA ASN A 7 -1.93 -18.17 -9.30
C ASN A 7 -2.31 -19.43 -10.11
N ARG A 8 -1.34 -20.29 -10.44
CA ARG A 8 -1.57 -21.59 -11.10
C ARG A 8 -1.55 -22.77 -10.14
N LEU A 9 -1.27 -22.55 -8.86
CA LEU A 9 -1.27 -23.61 -7.85
C LEU A 9 -2.70 -24.07 -7.53
N ASN A 10 -2.87 -25.38 -7.38
CA ASN A 10 -4.06 -25.96 -6.79
C ASN A 10 -3.98 -25.93 -5.27
N VAL A 11 -5.11 -26.00 -4.59
CA VAL A 11 -5.13 -26.14 -3.12
C VAL A 11 -4.37 -27.40 -2.72
N GLY A 12 -3.44 -27.24 -1.77
CA GLY A 12 -2.54 -28.28 -1.32
C GLY A 12 -1.13 -28.18 -1.93
N ASP A 13 -0.99 -27.58 -3.11
CA ASP A 13 0.30 -27.43 -3.79
C ASP A 13 1.23 -26.50 -3.01
N GLU A 14 2.53 -26.76 -3.12
CA GLU A 14 3.58 -25.98 -2.48
C GLU A 14 4.57 -25.42 -3.51
N LEU A 15 5.12 -24.25 -3.20
CA LEU A 15 6.09 -23.56 -4.06
C LEU A 15 7.16 -22.90 -3.20
N THR A 16 8.43 -23.04 -3.58
CA THR A 16 9.50 -22.18 -3.04
C THR A 16 9.56 -20.89 -3.85
N VAL A 17 9.57 -19.76 -3.15
CA VAL A 17 9.61 -18.41 -3.73
C VAL A 17 10.92 -17.72 -3.38
N SER A 18 11.17 -16.57 -4.00
CA SER A 18 12.29 -15.70 -3.64
C SER A 18 12.11 -15.11 -2.23
N SER A 19 13.24 -14.78 -1.59
CA SER A 19 13.22 -14.07 -0.30
C SER A 19 12.56 -12.69 -0.40
N ASP A 20 12.60 -12.09 -1.59
CA ASP A 20 11.96 -10.82 -1.91
C ASP A 20 10.43 -10.97 -1.89
N LEU A 21 9.90 -11.96 -2.61
CA LEU A 21 8.47 -12.24 -2.59
C LEU A 21 8.00 -12.67 -1.20
N MET A 22 8.78 -13.49 -0.49
CA MET A 22 8.45 -13.91 0.88
C MET A 22 8.36 -12.70 1.84
N ARG A 23 9.22 -11.68 1.68
CA ARG A 23 9.12 -10.42 2.46
C ARG A 23 7.82 -9.68 2.18
N VAL A 24 7.43 -9.56 0.91
CA VAL A 24 6.17 -8.90 0.52
C VAL A 24 4.96 -9.67 1.07
N LEU A 25 4.95 -11.00 0.97
CA LEU A 25 3.86 -11.83 1.49
C LEU A 25 3.74 -11.74 3.00
N LYS A 26 4.86 -11.76 3.75
CA LYS A 26 4.85 -11.63 5.21
C LYS A 26 4.23 -10.31 5.66
N LEU A 27 4.65 -9.19 5.09
CA LEU A 27 4.06 -7.89 5.44
C LEU A 27 2.59 -7.83 4.99
N SER A 28 2.24 -8.43 3.85
CA SER A 28 0.85 -8.49 3.41
C SER A 28 -0.05 -9.20 4.42
N CYS A 29 0.37 -10.35 4.95
CA CYS A 29 -0.34 -11.08 6.01
C CYS A 29 -0.42 -10.28 7.31
N GLU A 30 0.66 -9.60 7.71
CA GLU A 30 0.69 -8.77 8.90
C GLU A 30 -0.29 -7.58 8.81
N VAL A 31 -0.24 -6.81 7.73
CA VAL A 31 -1.16 -5.70 7.48
C VAL A 31 -2.59 -6.21 7.35
N SER A 32 -2.81 -7.34 6.69
CA SER A 32 -4.14 -7.96 6.61
C SER A 32 -4.68 -8.29 8.00
N LYS A 33 -3.91 -8.98 8.84
CA LYS A 33 -4.30 -9.33 10.21
C LYS A 33 -4.61 -8.08 11.05
N LEU A 34 -3.71 -7.10 11.08
CA LEU A 34 -3.86 -5.89 11.89
C LEU A 34 -4.99 -4.98 11.41
N SER A 35 -5.32 -5.03 10.12
CA SER A 35 -6.43 -4.27 9.53
C SER A 35 -7.78 -5.01 9.59
N GLY A 36 -7.85 -6.20 10.19
CA GLY A 36 -9.06 -7.02 10.20
C GLY A 36 -9.46 -7.55 8.81
N GLY A 37 -8.48 -7.70 7.91
CA GLY A 37 -8.65 -8.13 6.53
C GLY A 37 -9.14 -7.02 5.58
N VAL A 38 -9.05 -5.75 5.98
CA VAL A 38 -9.33 -4.61 5.07
C VAL A 38 -8.29 -4.56 3.96
N PHE A 39 -7.01 -4.76 4.29
CA PHE A 39 -5.99 -5.07 3.29
C PHE A 39 -6.02 -6.57 3.01
N ASN A 40 -6.09 -6.96 1.74
CA ASN A 40 -6.04 -8.35 1.34
C ASN A 40 -5.46 -8.46 -0.08
N ILE A 41 -4.48 -9.33 -0.26
CA ILE A 41 -3.85 -9.60 -1.56
C ILE A 41 -4.64 -10.60 -2.42
N SER A 42 -5.74 -11.16 -1.92
CA SER A 42 -6.66 -12.01 -2.67
C SER A 42 -8.09 -11.44 -2.59
N PRO A 43 -8.32 -10.26 -3.18
CA PRO A 43 -9.58 -9.54 -3.05
C PRO A 43 -10.79 -10.25 -3.68
N MET A 44 -10.57 -11.27 -4.51
CA MET A 44 -11.65 -12.03 -5.15
C MET A 44 -11.96 -13.36 -4.47
N SER A 45 -11.34 -13.66 -3.32
CA SER A 45 -11.70 -14.86 -2.56
C SER A 45 -13.08 -14.67 -1.94
N MET A 46 -14.00 -15.59 -2.24
CA MET A 46 -15.37 -15.61 -1.70
C MET A 46 -15.43 -16.19 -0.28
N VAL A 47 -14.28 -16.63 0.26
CA VAL A 47 -14.15 -17.26 1.57
C VAL A 47 -13.20 -16.43 2.42
N ASP A 48 -13.59 -16.18 3.67
CA ASP A 48 -12.74 -15.52 4.65
C ASP A 48 -11.50 -16.39 4.97
N GLY A 49 -10.33 -15.76 4.99
CA GLY A 49 -9.06 -16.40 5.32
C GLY A 49 -7.94 -16.09 4.33
N ASP A 50 -6.73 -16.51 4.69
CA ASP A 50 -5.57 -16.38 3.81
C ASP A 50 -5.63 -17.45 2.72
N VAL A 51 -5.27 -17.08 1.48
CA VAL A 51 -5.18 -18.03 0.36
C VAL A 51 -3.84 -18.78 0.34
N LEU A 52 -2.85 -18.31 1.10
CA LEU A 52 -1.51 -18.87 1.22
C LEU A 52 -1.15 -19.09 2.69
N GLU A 53 -0.55 -20.23 2.98
CA GLU A 53 0.20 -20.48 4.21
C GLU A 53 1.68 -20.25 3.93
N LEU A 54 2.34 -19.45 4.77
CA LEU A 54 3.77 -19.12 4.65
C LEU A 54 4.58 -20.00 5.60
N ASN A 55 5.52 -20.76 5.05
CA ASN A 55 6.37 -21.71 5.77
C ASN A 55 7.83 -21.20 5.87
N ALA A 56 8.65 -21.92 6.64
CA ALA A 56 10.10 -21.69 6.68
C ALA A 56 10.75 -21.96 5.30
N ASN A 57 11.98 -21.46 5.12
CA ASN A 57 12.79 -21.65 3.89
C ASN A 57 12.07 -21.20 2.62
N GLU A 58 11.44 -20.02 2.69
CA GLU A 58 10.77 -19.38 1.55
C GLU A 58 9.72 -20.25 0.85
N ARG A 59 9.15 -21.23 1.58
CA ARG A 59 8.12 -22.12 1.05
C ARG A 59 6.74 -21.56 1.34
N ILE A 60 5.83 -21.69 0.39
CA ILE A 60 4.41 -21.36 0.57
C ILE A 60 3.57 -22.57 0.20
N ARG A 61 2.38 -22.66 0.79
CA ARG A 61 1.36 -23.64 0.45
C ARG A 61 0.07 -22.94 0.08
N ARG A 62 -0.57 -23.36 -1.01
CA ARG A 62 -1.89 -22.87 -1.41
C ARG A 62 -2.94 -23.54 -0.52
N VAL A 63 -3.67 -22.75 0.27
CA VAL A 63 -4.68 -23.28 1.21
C VAL A 63 -6.11 -22.99 0.79
N GLN A 64 -6.32 -22.03 -0.12
CA GLN A 64 -7.64 -21.73 -0.69
C GLN A 64 -7.54 -21.34 -2.17
N ASN A 65 -8.67 -21.37 -2.89
CA ASN A 65 -8.75 -20.88 -4.26
C ASN A 65 -8.89 -19.36 -4.30
N GLY A 66 -8.27 -18.73 -5.30
CA GLY A 66 -8.38 -17.29 -5.52
C GLY A 66 -7.11 -16.71 -6.16
N PRO A 67 -7.23 -15.77 -7.12
CA PRO A 67 -6.05 -15.09 -7.62
C PRO A 67 -5.47 -14.19 -6.52
N ILE A 68 -4.15 -14.18 -6.39
CA ILE A 68 -3.44 -13.13 -5.66
C ILE A 68 -3.05 -11.99 -6.61
N ASP A 69 -3.11 -10.77 -6.07
CA ASP A 69 -2.59 -9.54 -6.66
C ASP A 69 -1.78 -8.77 -5.60
N LEU A 70 -0.64 -8.21 -6.02
CA LEU A 70 0.25 -7.45 -5.14
C LEU A 70 0.29 -5.96 -5.49
N GLY A 71 -0.65 -5.47 -6.30
CA GLY A 71 -0.70 -4.08 -6.77
C GLY A 71 -0.81 -3.06 -5.64
N GLY A 72 -1.30 -3.48 -4.48
CA GLY A 72 -1.42 -2.64 -3.29
C GLY A 72 -0.16 -2.50 -2.42
N ILE A 73 0.94 -3.21 -2.71
CA ILE A 73 2.13 -3.28 -1.85
C ILE A 73 3.46 -3.41 -2.61
N ALA A 74 3.45 -4.00 -3.80
CA ALA A 74 4.66 -4.33 -4.54
C ALA A 74 5.43 -3.10 -5.06
N LYS A 75 4.74 -1.99 -5.35
CA LYS A 75 5.41 -0.75 -5.79
C LYS A 75 6.24 -0.16 -4.66
N GLY A 76 5.67 -0.08 -3.46
CA GLY A 76 6.41 0.34 -2.28
C GLY A 76 7.65 -0.53 -2.02
N TYR A 77 7.53 -1.85 -2.17
CA TYR A 77 8.69 -2.75 -2.06
C TYR A 77 9.80 -2.43 -3.07
N ALA A 78 9.45 -2.19 -4.34
CA ALA A 78 10.42 -1.84 -5.37
C ALA A 78 11.15 -0.51 -5.06
N VAL A 79 10.41 0.49 -4.57
CA VAL A 79 10.99 1.77 -4.11
C VAL A 79 11.95 1.54 -2.96
N ASP A 80 11.59 0.68 -2.00
CA ASP A 80 12.46 0.34 -0.88
C ASP A 80 13.76 -0.32 -1.33
N GLN A 81 13.69 -1.31 -2.24
CA GLN A 81 14.89 -1.97 -2.76
C GLN A 81 15.81 -1.02 -3.51
N ALA A 82 15.24 -0.10 -4.31
CA ALA A 82 16.03 0.92 -4.99
C ALA A 82 16.76 1.84 -4.00
N VAL A 83 16.11 2.22 -2.90
CA VAL A 83 16.75 3.01 -1.83
C VAL A 83 17.87 2.23 -1.14
N GLU A 84 17.64 0.97 -0.77
CA GLU A 84 18.68 0.16 -0.12
C GLU A 84 19.87 -0.11 -1.05
N TYR A 85 19.63 -0.29 -2.35
CA TYR A 85 20.69 -0.38 -3.35
C TYR A 85 21.55 0.90 -3.39
N LEU A 86 20.93 2.08 -3.44
CA LEU A 86 21.65 3.36 -3.47
C LEU A 86 22.48 3.59 -2.21
N LYS A 87 21.95 3.22 -1.03
CA LYS A 87 22.72 3.26 0.22
C LYS A 87 23.93 2.31 0.18
N GLY A 88 23.74 1.08 -0.31
CA GLY A 88 24.82 0.11 -0.50
C GLY A 88 25.90 0.57 -1.49
N ALA A 89 25.52 1.43 -2.46
CA ALA A 89 26.41 2.09 -3.39
C ALA A 89 27.09 3.37 -2.83
N ASN A 90 27.00 3.63 -1.52
CA ASN A 90 27.56 4.79 -0.83
C ASN A 90 27.03 6.15 -1.34
N VAL A 91 25.82 6.19 -1.90
CA VAL A 91 25.14 7.46 -2.19
C VAL A 91 24.76 8.11 -0.86
N GLY A 92 25.08 9.40 -0.66
CA GLY A 92 24.82 10.10 0.62
C GLY A 92 23.42 10.66 0.78
N SER A 93 22.69 10.89 -0.32
CA SER A 93 21.32 11.40 -0.32
C SER A 93 20.63 11.04 -1.62
N ALA A 94 19.38 10.58 -1.55
CA ALA A 94 18.55 10.37 -2.74
C ALA A 94 17.06 10.37 -2.40
N TYR A 95 16.24 10.57 -3.43
CA TYR A 95 14.82 10.24 -3.40
C TYR A 95 14.50 9.34 -4.60
N VAL A 96 13.75 8.27 -4.36
CA VAL A 96 13.26 7.35 -5.39
C VAL A 96 11.77 7.53 -5.50
N ASN A 97 11.23 7.65 -6.72
CA ASN A 97 9.81 7.78 -7.00
C ASN A 97 9.36 6.73 -8.02
N ALA A 98 8.34 5.95 -7.69
CA ALA A 98 7.66 5.07 -8.63
C ALA A 98 6.15 5.37 -8.62
N GLY A 99 5.68 6.09 -9.65
CA GLY A 99 4.25 6.35 -9.84
C GLY A 99 3.61 7.17 -8.71
N GLY A 100 4.39 8.00 -8.01
CA GLY A 100 3.93 8.80 -6.87
C GLY A 100 4.28 8.23 -5.50
N ASP A 101 4.69 6.96 -5.42
CA ASP A 101 5.21 6.36 -4.20
C ASP A 101 6.70 6.68 -4.07
N VAL A 102 7.08 7.32 -2.97
CA VAL A 102 8.39 7.93 -2.78
C VAL A 102 9.04 7.42 -1.51
N ARG A 103 10.35 7.19 -1.53
CA ARG A 103 11.20 7.09 -0.32
C ARG A 103 12.46 7.90 -0.50
N SER A 104 12.87 8.55 0.58
CA SER A 104 14.07 9.39 0.59
C SER A 104 14.97 9.08 1.77
N PHE A 105 16.26 9.36 1.61
CA PHE A 105 17.24 9.27 2.68
C PHE A 105 18.34 10.33 2.49
N GLY A 106 19.07 10.63 3.56
CA GLY A 106 20.08 11.69 3.56
C GLY A 106 19.45 13.05 3.85
N GLN A 107 19.51 13.98 2.90
CA GLN A 107 18.94 15.32 3.07
C GLN A 107 17.39 15.29 3.07
N PRO A 108 16.73 16.22 3.77
CA PRO A 108 15.28 16.33 3.70
C PRO A 108 14.79 16.69 2.28
N HIS A 109 13.75 16.00 1.81
CA HIS A 109 13.11 16.24 0.52
C HIS A 109 11.66 16.70 0.71
N LYS A 110 11.32 17.87 0.16
CA LYS A 110 9.95 18.38 0.19
C LYS A 110 9.12 17.75 -0.93
N ILE A 111 8.05 17.06 -0.56
CA ILE A 111 7.11 16.40 -1.47
C ILE A 111 5.76 17.12 -1.41
N PHE A 112 5.18 17.39 -2.58
CA PHE A 112 3.88 18.01 -2.69
C PHE A 112 2.78 16.97 -2.84
N VAL A 113 1.71 17.12 -2.06
CA VAL A 113 0.52 16.27 -2.15
C VAL A 113 -0.46 16.93 -3.12
N ARG A 114 -0.82 16.20 -4.17
CA ARG A 114 -1.67 16.66 -5.27
C ARG A 114 -3.15 16.72 -4.86
N HIS A 115 -3.87 17.68 -5.43
CA HIS A 115 -5.33 17.73 -5.34
C HIS A 115 -5.94 16.50 -6.07
N PRO A 116 -6.93 15.81 -5.48
CA PRO A 116 -7.51 14.57 -6.03
C PRO A 116 -8.16 14.74 -7.40
N THR A 117 -8.66 15.93 -7.74
CA THR A 117 -9.34 16.21 -9.02
C THR A 117 -8.69 17.32 -9.86
N GLU A 118 -7.59 17.93 -9.38
CA GLU A 118 -6.89 19.02 -10.09
C GLU A 118 -5.39 18.70 -10.14
N PRO A 119 -4.87 18.02 -11.19
CA PRO A 119 -3.53 17.44 -11.18
C PRO A 119 -2.42 18.49 -11.11
N ASN A 120 -2.69 19.72 -11.53
CA ASN A 120 -1.72 20.81 -11.54
C ASN A 120 -1.71 21.57 -10.20
N LYS A 121 -2.55 21.17 -9.24
CA LYS A 121 -2.71 21.82 -7.95
C LYS A 121 -2.19 20.93 -6.83
N SER A 122 -1.44 21.53 -5.92
CA SER A 122 -1.00 20.90 -4.68
C SER A 122 -1.80 21.46 -3.51
N VAL A 123 -2.22 20.59 -2.59
CA VAL A 123 -3.02 20.96 -1.40
C VAL A 123 -2.21 20.99 -0.12
N ALA A 124 -1.07 20.29 -0.10
CA ALA A 124 -0.19 20.21 1.04
C ALA A 124 1.24 19.90 0.57
N SER A 125 2.17 20.00 1.51
CA SER A 125 3.52 19.47 1.33
C SER A 125 3.98 18.78 2.60
N VAL A 126 4.75 17.71 2.45
CA VAL A 126 5.40 17.00 3.53
C VAL A 126 6.91 17.02 3.30
N SER A 127 7.68 17.06 4.39
CA SER A 127 9.13 16.90 4.32
C SER A 127 9.46 15.45 4.64
N LEU A 128 10.06 14.75 3.68
CA LEU A 128 10.57 13.40 3.90
C LEU A 128 12.03 13.46 4.33
N HIS A 129 12.37 12.67 5.34
CA HIS A 129 13.73 12.55 5.86
C HIS A 129 13.90 11.13 6.40
N ASN A 130 14.62 10.30 5.66
CA ASN A 130 14.81 8.87 5.96
C ASN A 130 13.49 8.10 6.12
N ASN A 131 12.48 8.47 5.34
CA ASN A 131 11.15 7.87 5.35
C ASN A 131 10.51 7.93 3.95
N ALA A 132 9.30 7.37 3.85
CA ALA A 132 8.56 7.20 2.62
C ALA A 132 7.18 7.85 2.68
N LEU A 133 6.62 8.16 1.51
CA LEU A 133 5.25 8.59 1.29
C LEU A 133 4.66 7.79 0.13
N ALA A 134 3.53 7.13 0.33
CA ALA A 134 2.76 6.52 -0.75
C ALA A 134 1.40 7.19 -0.86
N THR A 135 0.82 7.23 -2.05
CA THR A 135 -0.49 7.85 -2.28
C THR A 135 -1.40 6.93 -3.07
N SER A 136 -2.63 6.73 -2.59
CA SER A 136 -3.70 6.10 -3.36
C SER A 136 -4.82 7.08 -3.58
N ALA A 137 -5.21 7.26 -4.84
CA ALA A 137 -6.37 8.03 -5.22
C ALA A 137 -6.95 7.51 -6.54
N ASN A 138 -8.23 7.83 -6.76
CA ASN A 138 -8.87 7.68 -8.06
C ASN A 138 -8.67 8.97 -8.86
N TYR A 139 -7.41 9.27 -9.20
CA TYR A 139 -7.10 10.40 -10.05
C TYR A 139 -7.52 10.05 -11.49
N TYR A 140 -8.56 10.70 -12.00
CA TYR A 140 -9.10 10.53 -13.35
C TYR A 140 -9.81 9.20 -13.63
N GLU A 141 -11.13 9.22 -13.51
CA GLU A 141 -11.96 8.48 -14.46
C GLU A 141 -12.94 9.48 -15.06
N GLU A 142 -12.87 9.65 -16.39
CA GLU A 142 -13.98 10.22 -17.13
C GLU A 142 -15.24 9.43 -16.77
N ILE A 143 -16.29 10.18 -16.49
CA ILE A 143 -17.62 9.71 -16.14
C ILE A 143 -18.18 8.91 -17.33
N ASN A 144 -17.82 7.64 -17.45
CA ASN A 144 -18.71 6.65 -18.03
C ASN A 144 -19.63 6.22 -16.88
N ALA A 145 -20.89 6.63 -16.99
CA ALA A 145 -21.89 6.70 -15.92
C ALA A 145 -22.31 5.36 -15.26
N ASP A 146 -21.46 4.33 -15.28
CA ASP A 146 -21.75 3.00 -14.72
C ASP A 146 -20.56 2.37 -13.94
N GLN A 147 -19.40 3.05 -13.85
CA GLN A 147 -18.21 2.49 -13.20
C GLN A 147 -17.63 3.45 -12.16
N SER A 148 -18.09 3.34 -10.92
CA SER A 148 -17.47 3.96 -9.76
C SER A 148 -16.20 3.20 -9.33
N GLY A 149 -15.11 3.92 -9.03
CA GLY A 149 -13.93 3.52 -8.23
C GLY A 149 -13.28 2.16 -8.52
N LEU A 150 -12.10 2.17 -9.17
CA LEU A 150 -11.24 0.99 -9.42
C LEU A 150 -10.81 0.22 -8.16
N ILE A 151 -10.80 0.87 -7.00
CA ILE A 151 -10.53 0.19 -5.72
C ILE A 151 -11.85 -0.34 -5.17
N VAL A 152 -12.13 -1.60 -5.49
CA VAL A 152 -13.26 -2.37 -4.96
C VAL A 152 -12.80 -3.14 -3.74
N TYR A 153 -13.53 -2.99 -2.64
CA TYR A 153 -13.22 -3.65 -1.38
C TYR A 153 -13.94 -5.00 -1.26
N PRO A 154 -13.20 -6.11 -1.11
CA PRO A 154 -13.75 -7.48 -1.15
C PRO A 154 -14.86 -7.75 -0.15
N LYS A 155 -14.61 -7.33 1.11
CA LYS A 155 -15.49 -7.66 2.22
C LYS A 155 -16.81 -6.89 2.20
N THR A 156 -16.81 -5.70 1.59
CA THR A 156 -17.96 -4.79 1.66
C THR A 156 -18.58 -4.51 0.29
N GLY A 157 -17.91 -4.88 -0.80
CA GLY A 157 -18.25 -4.46 -2.16
C GLY A 157 -18.17 -2.95 -2.38
N GLN A 158 -17.73 -2.19 -1.37
CA GLN A 158 -17.68 -0.73 -1.46
C GLN A 158 -16.61 -0.31 -2.46
N ARG A 159 -16.85 0.81 -3.12
CA ARG A 159 -15.90 1.46 -4.01
C ARG A 159 -15.31 2.66 -3.28
N ALA A 160 -14.02 2.92 -3.47
CA ALA A 160 -13.39 4.10 -2.87
C ALA A 160 -14.14 5.38 -3.26
N THR A 161 -14.28 6.32 -2.31
CA THR A 161 -14.96 7.60 -2.53
C THR A 161 -14.29 8.38 -3.65
N SER A 162 -15.06 8.77 -4.68
CA SER A 162 -14.56 9.62 -5.77
C SER A 162 -14.13 10.99 -5.24
N GLY A 163 -13.12 11.60 -5.86
CA GLY A 163 -12.64 12.93 -5.48
C GLY A 163 -11.85 13.00 -4.16
N ALA A 164 -11.45 11.86 -3.59
CA ALA A 164 -10.55 11.79 -2.43
C ALA A 164 -9.21 11.10 -2.77
N SER A 165 -8.15 11.52 -2.09
CA SER A 165 -6.86 10.82 -2.07
C SER A 165 -6.40 10.57 -0.65
N VAL A 166 -5.63 9.50 -0.46
CA VAL A 166 -4.99 9.18 0.81
C VAL A 166 -3.50 9.11 0.57
N SER A 167 -2.73 9.83 1.38
CA SER A 167 -1.29 9.68 1.46
C SER A 167 -0.90 9.12 2.82
N VAL A 168 0.01 8.15 2.85
CA VAL A 168 0.57 7.60 4.10
C VAL A 168 2.07 7.81 4.09
N MET A 169 2.58 8.37 5.19
CA MET A 169 4.01 8.47 5.45
C MET A 169 4.41 7.40 6.46
N ALA A 170 5.47 6.63 6.19
CA ALA A 170 5.95 5.55 7.04
C ALA A 170 7.49 5.37 6.87
N PRO A 171 8.18 4.59 7.71
CA PRO A 171 9.62 4.35 7.57
C PRO A 171 10.01 3.70 6.23
N THR A 172 9.15 2.84 5.69
CA THR A 172 9.35 2.15 4.41
C THR A 172 8.18 2.40 3.46
N CYS A 173 8.45 2.37 2.16
CA CYS A 173 7.47 2.64 1.14
C CYS A 173 6.49 1.47 0.98
N MET A 174 6.95 0.23 1.19
CA MET A 174 6.09 -0.96 1.19
C MET A 174 4.99 -0.87 2.25
N VAL A 175 5.32 -0.41 3.45
CA VAL A 175 4.35 -0.17 4.53
C VAL A 175 3.40 0.96 4.15
N ALA A 176 3.94 2.10 3.70
CA ALA A 176 3.12 3.23 3.29
C ALA A 176 2.10 2.83 2.19
N ASP A 177 2.56 2.11 1.17
CA ASP A 177 1.76 1.64 0.03
C ASP A 177 0.62 0.73 0.52
N ALA A 178 0.89 -0.26 1.37
CA ALA A 178 -0.18 -1.13 1.92
C ALA A 178 -1.21 -0.34 2.76
N LEU A 179 -0.74 0.59 3.59
CA LEU A 179 -1.58 1.34 4.52
C LEU A 179 -2.49 2.37 3.84
N THR A 180 -2.18 2.87 2.65
CA THR A 180 -3.10 3.77 1.92
C THR A 180 -4.44 3.09 1.63
N LYS A 181 -4.44 1.77 1.34
CA LYS A 181 -5.65 0.98 1.07
C LYS A 181 -6.48 0.83 2.34
N CYS A 182 -5.82 0.57 3.47
CA CYS A 182 -6.48 0.53 4.78
C CYS A 182 -7.14 1.86 5.11
N MET A 183 -6.41 2.96 4.93
CA MET A 183 -6.85 4.30 5.28
C MET A 183 -8.01 4.80 4.40
N LEU A 184 -8.04 4.46 3.12
CA LEU A 184 -9.18 4.78 2.25
C LEU A 184 -10.50 4.21 2.80
N MET A 185 -10.44 3.08 3.52
CA MET A 185 -11.61 2.42 4.11
C MET A 185 -11.88 2.80 5.54
N LEU A 186 -10.87 2.62 6.39
CA LEU A 186 -10.98 2.78 7.82
C LEU A 186 -11.08 4.26 8.20
N LYS A 187 -10.48 5.16 7.40
CA LYS A 187 -10.38 6.59 7.69
C LYS A 187 -9.85 6.78 9.12
N GLU A 188 -10.67 7.36 10.00
CA GLU A 188 -10.34 7.60 11.41
C GLU A 188 -10.14 6.31 12.23
N LYS A 189 -10.70 5.19 11.78
CA LYS A 189 -10.50 3.89 12.42
C LYS A 189 -9.13 3.28 12.13
N ALA A 190 -8.31 3.91 11.28
CA ALA A 190 -6.97 3.43 10.95
C ALA A 190 -5.91 3.84 11.98
N ASP A 191 -6.23 4.67 12.98
CA ASP A 191 -5.26 5.25 13.91
C ASP A 191 -4.41 4.20 14.64
N LEU A 192 -5.05 3.13 15.15
CA LEU A 192 -4.34 2.03 15.80
C LEU A 192 -3.41 1.30 14.82
N LEU A 193 -3.86 1.08 13.58
CA LEU A 193 -3.06 0.43 12.55
C LEU A 193 -1.85 1.30 12.18
N LEU A 194 -2.06 2.60 11.97
CA LEU A 194 -0.98 3.56 11.68
C LEU A 194 0.07 3.57 12.80
N HIS A 195 -0.37 3.53 14.06
CA HIS A 195 0.54 3.48 15.21
C HIS A 195 1.41 2.21 15.24
N GLN A 196 0.88 1.04 14.87
CA GLN A 196 1.65 -0.21 14.81
C GLN A 196 2.83 -0.14 13.81
N PHE A 197 2.74 0.74 12.82
CA PHE A 197 3.71 0.86 11.73
C PHE A 197 4.52 2.16 11.75
N ASP A 198 4.47 2.93 12.84
CA ASP A 198 5.07 4.28 12.93
C ASP A 198 4.68 5.18 11.73
N ALA A 199 3.41 5.10 11.35
CA ALA A 199 2.87 5.74 10.16
C ALA A 199 1.98 6.93 10.50
N ARG A 200 1.90 7.87 9.54
CA ARG A 200 0.99 9.03 9.58
C ARG A 200 0.20 9.11 8.29
N GLY A 201 -1.09 9.34 8.43
CA GLY A 201 -2.04 9.41 7.33
C GLY A 201 -2.47 10.82 6.98
N PHE A 202 -2.80 11.07 5.72
CA PHE A 202 -3.37 12.31 5.22
C PHE A 202 -4.50 11.96 4.25
N LEU A 203 -5.74 12.24 4.65
CA LEU A 203 -6.91 12.18 3.77
C LEU A 203 -7.12 13.55 3.15
N VAL A 204 -7.16 13.60 1.82
CA VAL A 204 -7.45 14.80 1.05
C VAL A 204 -8.81 14.65 0.38
N HIS A 205 -9.68 15.63 0.60
CA HIS A 205 -10.96 15.74 -0.09
C HIS A 205 -11.17 17.20 -0.50
N GLY A 206 -11.14 17.45 -1.81
CA GLY A 206 -11.02 18.83 -2.32
C GLY A 206 -9.75 19.51 -1.78
N ASN A 207 -9.90 20.73 -1.25
CA ASN A 207 -8.81 21.47 -0.60
C ASN A 207 -8.59 21.09 0.87
N GLN A 208 -9.43 20.24 1.45
CA GLN A 208 -9.33 19.87 2.86
C GLN A 208 -8.32 18.74 3.03
N VAL A 209 -7.43 18.90 4.01
CA VAL A 209 -6.46 17.88 4.41
C VAL A 209 -6.70 17.52 5.87
N THR A 210 -7.01 16.25 6.12
CA THR A 210 -7.20 15.70 7.46
C THR A 210 -6.07 14.73 7.77
N SER A 211 -5.34 14.95 8.86
CA SER A 211 -4.20 14.13 9.26
C SER A 211 -4.57 13.10 10.34
N PHE A 212 -3.91 11.95 10.31
CA PHE A 212 -4.11 10.81 11.20
C PHE A 212 -2.76 10.28 11.74
N PRO A 213 -2.70 9.74 12.97
CA PRO A 213 -3.78 9.74 13.96
C PRO A 213 -4.17 11.17 14.34
N LYS A 214 -5.45 11.37 14.70
CA LYS A 214 -5.87 12.70 15.16
C LYS A 214 -5.06 13.00 16.42
N LYS A 215 -4.39 14.16 16.49
CA LYS A 215 -3.79 14.61 17.75
C LYS A 215 -4.90 14.57 18.80
N ASN A 216 -4.68 13.87 19.91
CA ASN A 216 -5.62 13.87 21.04
C ASN A 216 -6.04 15.32 21.31
N GLN A 217 -7.32 15.62 21.11
CA GLN A 217 -7.93 16.85 21.61
C GLN A 217 -8.11 16.72 23.12
#